data_AF-A0A319CFQ9-F1
#
_entry.id   AF-A0A319CFQ9-F1
#
_cell.length_a   1.000
_cell.length_b   1.000
_cell.length_c   1.000
_cell.angle_alpha   90.00
_cell.angle_beta   90.00
_cell.angle_gamma   90.00
#
_symmetry.space_group_name_H-M   'P 1'
#
loop_
_entity.id
_entity.type
_entity.pdbx_description
1 polymer ?
#
loop_
_entity_poly.entity_id
_entity_poly.type
_entity_poly.pdbx_seq_one_letter_code
_entity_poly.pdbx_strand_id
1 'polypeptide(L)'
;MEDLSSSPDLRPTEPTNSSSSPSPLPVLTKEKVQENPTTTRKPQGKSRYPSLEANPDPAAKLKRFSQRQFIAGLDNTRVEWPVKGTFPEIEPGHNYKKAVERVRKFYGIWKSHGLKHAPKCYERWVLSQPENERERLTQCTDFKELRCALSAAYDVEWASYIFSWATSVVSFQDCSSLGQEFLKYCTIQLMVRAHLTALRQKSTNPSPELAKFDRQYLLASFDGLHTHEKWRNLTVEDFPFRSVPALRKRACLRRVDMNAGSDGDVEIEGEHPRTKAPAHCSRD
;
A
#
# COMPACT_ATOMS: atom_id res chain seq x y z
N MET A 1 14.24 33.51 7.78
CA MET A 1 15.67 33.51 7.39
C MET A 1 16.32 32.41 8.19
N GLU A 2 16.36 31.21 7.62
CA GLU A 2 17.12 30.07 8.15
C GLU A 2 17.71 29.33 6.94
N ASP A 3 19.01 29.07 7.04
CA ASP A 3 19.90 28.65 5.96
C ASP A 3 19.55 27.26 5.41
N LEU A 4 19.30 27.20 4.10
CA LEU A 4 19.24 25.95 3.35
C LEU A 4 20.66 25.51 3.01
N SER A 5 21.22 24.70 3.91
CA SER A 5 22.47 23.97 3.72
C SER A 5 22.36 22.98 2.56
N SER A 6 23.22 23.19 1.56
CA SER A 6 23.46 22.31 0.41
C SER A 6 23.91 20.91 0.84
N SER A 7 23.22 19.87 0.35
CA SER A 7 23.69 18.49 0.44
C SER A 7 24.58 18.14 -0.77
N PRO A 8 25.72 17.47 -0.58
CA PRO A 8 26.62 17.11 -1.66
C PRO A 8 26.25 15.77 -2.34
N ASP A 9 26.54 15.73 -3.65
CA ASP A 9 26.48 14.57 -4.54
C ASP A 9 27.39 13.43 -4.05
N LEU A 10 26.81 12.24 -3.86
CA LEU A 10 27.55 11.00 -3.64
C LEU A 10 27.46 10.13 -4.90
N ARG A 11 28.55 10.10 -5.69
CA ARG A 11 28.79 9.09 -6.72
C ARG A 11 29.45 7.85 -6.08
N PRO A 12 28.99 6.63 -6.38
CA PRO A 12 29.72 5.41 -6.00
C PRO A 12 30.79 5.07 -7.05
N THR A 13 32.01 4.83 -6.56
CA THR A 13 33.12 4.17 -7.26
C THR A 13 32.93 2.65 -7.23
N GLU A 14 32.97 2.00 -8.40
CA GLU A 14 33.02 0.54 -8.52
C GLU A 14 34.46 0.03 -8.37
N PRO A 15 34.69 -1.06 -7.61
CA PRO A 15 35.88 -1.86 -7.76
C PRO A 15 35.60 -3.13 -8.58
N THR A 16 36.36 -3.24 -9.67
CA THR A 16 36.64 -4.43 -10.46
C THR A 16 37.17 -5.55 -9.57
N ASN A 17 36.64 -6.77 -9.68
CA ASN A 17 37.38 -7.95 -9.25
C ASN A 17 37.05 -9.20 -10.07
N SER A 18 38.14 -9.90 -10.38
CA SER A 18 38.28 -10.97 -11.36
C SER A 18 38.10 -12.36 -10.75
N SER A 19 37.65 -13.29 -11.61
CA SER A 19 38.06 -14.71 -11.70
C SER A 19 37.96 -15.61 -10.45
N SER A 20 37.16 -16.67 -10.52
CA SER A 20 37.68 -18.06 -10.49
C SER A 20 36.58 -19.12 -10.75
N SER A 21 36.93 -20.12 -11.55
CA SER A 21 36.17 -21.34 -11.89
C SER A 21 35.89 -22.24 -10.68
N PRO A 22 34.89 -23.15 -10.78
CA PRO A 22 35.26 -24.58 -10.92
C PRO A 22 34.29 -25.46 -11.74
N SER A 23 34.84 -26.48 -12.39
CA SER A 23 34.12 -27.70 -12.84
C SER A 23 34.19 -28.77 -11.72
N PRO A 24 33.19 -29.66 -11.58
CA PRO A 24 33.27 -30.98 -12.21
C PRO A 24 31.93 -31.63 -12.65
N LEU A 25 32.07 -32.63 -13.53
CA LEU A 25 31.12 -33.64 -14.05
C LEU A 25 30.71 -34.71 -12.97
N PRO A 26 30.00 -35.84 -13.25
CA PRO A 26 28.69 -36.05 -13.92
C PRO A 26 27.77 -37.15 -13.26
N VAL A 27 26.56 -37.36 -13.84
CA VAL A 27 25.77 -38.62 -14.01
C VAL A 27 24.94 -39.24 -12.84
N LEU A 28 23.82 -39.88 -13.25
CA LEU A 28 22.89 -40.87 -12.61
C LEU A 28 21.71 -40.26 -11.80
N THR A 29 20.43 -40.63 -11.93
CA THR A 29 19.71 -41.74 -12.59
C THR A 29 18.24 -41.29 -12.78
N LYS A 30 17.61 -41.59 -13.93
CA LYS A 30 16.14 -41.51 -14.09
C LYS A 30 15.61 -42.92 -14.17
N GLU A 31 14.79 -43.32 -13.22
CA GLU A 31 13.93 -44.49 -13.35
C GLU A 31 12.50 -44.10 -12.99
N LYS A 32 11.62 -44.27 -13.99
CA LYS A 32 10.17 -44.16 -13.87
C LYS A 32 9.67 -45.46 -13.25
N VAL A 33 8.92 -45.37 -12.16
CA VAL A 33 7.96 -46.43 -11.81
C VAL A 33 6.60 -45.79 -11.57
N GLN A 34 5.66 -46.36 -12.31
CA GLN A 34 4.24 -46.10 -12.44
C GLN A 34 3.51 -46.93 -11.37
N GLU A 35 2.48 -46.37 -10.74
CA GLU A 35 1.21 -47.05 -10.41
C GLU A 35 0.28 -46.18 -9.55
N ASN A 36 -0.89 -45.87 -10.10
CA ASN A 36 -2.12 -45.56 -9.37
C ASN A 36 -2.80 -46.90 -9.03
N PRO A 37 -3.48 -47.03 -7.87
CA PRO A 37 -4.95 -46.98 -7.96
C PRO A 37 -5.69 -46.38 -6.73
N THR A 38 -6.72 -45.60 -7.09
CA THR A 38 -8.13 -45.58 -6.63
C THR A 38 -8.53 -46.04 -5.20
N THR A 39 -9.53 -45.29 -4.69
CA THR A 39 -10.58 -45.62 -3.69
C THR A 39 -10.20 -45.24 -2.25
N THR A 40 -10.94 -44.43 -1.49
CA THR A 40 -12.35 -44.65 -1.11
C THR A 40 -12.92 -43.41 -0.42
N ARG A 41 -14.09 -42.94 -0.88
CA ARG A 41 -14.97 -41.98 -0.18
C ARG A 41 -15.61 -42.63 1.05
N LYS A 42 -15.62 -41.95 2.21
CA LYS A 42 -16.57 -42.12 3.33
C LYS A 42 -16.40 -40.98 4.36
N PRO A 43 -17.33 -40.75 5.31
CA PRO A 43 -18.44 -39.81 5.22
C PRO A 43 -18.30 -38.57 6.13
N GLN A 44 -19.23 -37.63 5.95
CA GLN A 44 -19.55 -36.54 6.88
C GLN A 44 -19.72 -37.04 8.32
N GLY A 45 -19.23 -36.27 9.31
CA GLY A 45 -19.69 -36.43 10.69
C GLY A 45 -18.66 -36.05 11.76
N LYS A 46 -18.63 -34.76 12.09
CA LYS A 46 -18.42 -34.13 13.42
C LYS A 46 -17.64 -32.83 13.23
N SER A 47 -18.40 -31.72 13.18
CA SER A 47 -17.90 -30.42 13.60
C SER A 47 -17.55 -30.52 15.09
N ARG A 48 -16.35 -31.03 15.36
CA ARG A 48 -15.57 -30.66 16.54
C ARG A 48 -14.88 -29.38 16.10
N TYR A 49 -15.35 -28.22 16.55
CA TYR A 49 -14.45 -27.06 16.58
C TYR A 49 -13.37 -27.41 17.61
N PRO A 50 -12.15 -27.74 17.20
CA PRO A 50 -11.05 -27.78 18.15
C PRO A 50 -10.80 -26.32 18.54
N SER A 51 -10.54 -26.11 19.82
CA SER A 51 -10.16 -24.83 20.40
C SER A 51 -9.22 -24.04 19.48
N LEU A 52 -9.49 -22.74 19.38
CA LEU A 52 -8.88 -21.75 18.46
C LEU A 52 -7.42 -21.40 18.81
N GLU A 53 -6.67 -22.36 19.37
CA GLU A 53 -5.25 -22.26 19.72
C GLU A 53 -4.38 -23.30 19.00
N ALA A 54 -4.88 -23.89 17.91
CA ALA A 54 -4.08 -24.73 17.03
C ALA A 54 -3.20 -23.86 16.10
N ASN A 55 -1.89 -23.89 16.34
CA ASN A 55 -0.79 -23.34 15.55
C ASN A 55 -1.19 -22.43 14.36
N PRO A 56 -0.89 -21.10 14.41
CA PRO A 56 -1.20 -20.23 13.29
C PRO A 56 -0.50 -20.75 12.03
N ASP A 57 -1.28 -20.96 10.95
CA ASP A 57 -0.78 -21.30 9.62
C ASP A 57 0.52 -20.52 9.35
N PRO A 58 1.66 -21.20 9.10
CA PRO A 58 2.94 -20.54 8.92
C PRO A 58 2.89 -19.46 7.83
N ALA A 59 2.05 -19.62 6.81
CA ALA A 59 1.84 -18.58 5.80
C ALA A 59 1.11 -17.34 6.36
N ALA A 60 0.11 -17.53 7.22
CA ALA A 60 -0.57 -16.45 7.92
C ALA A 60 0.36 -15.75 8.92
N LYS A 61 1.16 -16.50 9.68
CA LYS A 61 2.18 -15.94 10.58
C LYS A 61 3.22 -15.12 9.79
N LEU A 62 3.77 -15.67 8.71
CA LEU A 62 4.70 -14.95 7.82
C LEU A 62 4.12 -13.63 7.33
N LYS A 63 2.86 -13.66 6.89
CA LYS A 63 2.16 -12.46 6.44
C LYS A 63 2.03 -11.43 7.56
N ARG A 64 1.61 -11.83 8.77
CA ARG A 64 1.47 -10.91 9.92
C ARG A 64 2.79 -10.25 10.30
N PHE A 65 3.86 -11.02 10.44
CA PHE A 65 5.18 -10.46 10.73
C PHE A 65 5.67 -9.55 9.60
N SER A 66 5.43 -9.92 8.34
CA SER A 66 5.75 -9.07 7.18
C SER A 66 4.97 -7.76 7.20
N GLN A 67 3.68 -7.77 7.55
CA GLN A 67 2.85 -6.56 7.62
C GLN A 67 3.40 -5.59 8.66
N ARG A 68 3.74 -6.10 9.86
CA ARG A 68 4.32 -5.29 10.94
C ARG A 68 5.69 -4.72 10.57
N GLN A 69 6.58 -5.54 10.01
CA GLN A 69 7.89 -5.09 9.55
C GLN A 69 7.79 -4.03 8.45
N PHE A 70 6.88 -4.23 7.49
CA PHE A 70 6.76 -3.32 6.36
C PHE A 70 6.17 -1.97 6.79
N ILE A 71 5.17 -1.91 7.67
CA ILE A 71 4.63 -0.61 8.11
C ILE A 71 5.64 0.14 8.98
N ALA A 72 6.48 -0.57 9.74
CA ALA A 72 7.48 0.03 10.60
C ALA A 72 8.66 0.69 9.86
N GLY A 73 8.87 0.36 8.58
CA GLY A 73 10.00 0.90 7.83
C GLY A 73 9.71 1.25 6.38
N LEU A 74 8.56 0.87 5.80
CA LEU A 74 8.26 1.01 4.36
C LEU A 74 9.42 0.58 3.44
N ASP A 75 10.25 -0.34 3.93
CA ASP A 75 11.52 -0.75 3.36
C ASP A 75 11.36 -2.17 2.83
N ASN A 76 11.62 -2.33 1.53
CA ASN A 76 11.47 -3.62 0.86
C ASN A 76 12.69 -4.55 1.02
N THR A 77 13.77 -4.06 1.64
CA THR A 77 15.02 -4.80 1.85
C THR A 77 15.03 -5.59 3.15
N ARG A 78 14.31 -5.11 4.19
CA ARG A 78 14.20 -5.74 5.51
C ARG A 78 13.25 -6.95 5.50
N VAL A 79 13.78 -8.09 5.07
CA VAL A 79 13.02 -9.35 4.89
C VAL A 79 13.36 -10.43 5.91
N GLU A 80 14.49 -10.29 6.60
CA GLU A 80 15.00 -11.36 7.49
C GLU A 80 14.17 -11.52 8.76
N TRP A 81 13.82 -10.41 9.42
CA TRP A 81 13.06 -10.43 10.67
C TRP A 81 11.69 -11.13 10.52
N PRO A 82 10.89 -10.87 9.47
CA PRO A 82 9.66 -11.64 9.23
C PRO A 82 9.86 -13.13 9.04
N VAL A 83 10.94 -13.53 8.34
CA VAL A 83 11.23 -14.94 8.07
C VAL A 83 11.66 -15.64 9.36
N LYS A 84 12.62 -15.08 10.10
CA LYS A 84 13.10 -15.63 11.38
C LYS A 84 12.02 -15.63 12.46
N GLY A 85 11.19 -14.60 12.54
CA GLY A 85 10.05 -14.55 13.47
C GLY A 85 8.98 -15.61 13.17
N THR A 86 8.89 -16.07 11.91
CA THR A 86 7.97 -17.13 11.51
C THR A 86 8.57 -18.51 11.69
N PHE A 87 9.81 -18.69 11.21
CA PHE A 87 10.56 -19.94 11.19
C PHE A 87 11.92 -19.71 11.87
N PRO A 88 12.03 -19.86 13.20
CA PRO A 88 13.27 -19.56 13.91
C PRO A 88 14.46 -20.46 13.51
N GLU A 89 14.17 -21.72 13.19
CA GLU A 89 15.15 -22.76 12.87
C GLU A 89 15.38 -22.91 11.35
N ILE A 90 14.95 -21.93 10.55
CA ILE A 90 15.10 -22.02 9.10
C ILE A 90 16.54 -21.72 8.69
N GLU A 91 17.22 -22.73 8.14
CA GLU A 91 18.56 -22.57 7.63
C GLU A 91 18.58 -21.83 6.27
N PRO A 92 19.66 -21.09 5.95
CA PRO A 92 19.87 -20.46 4.64
C PRO A 92 19.90 -21.49 3.50
N GLY A 93 18.72 -21.80 2.94
CA GLY A 93 18.56 -22.76 1.87
C GLY A 93 17.36 -22.44 0.97
N HIS A 94 16.85 -23.47 0.28
CA HIS A 94 15.72 -23.32 -0.64
C HIS A 94 14.47 -22.75 0.04
N ASN A 95 14.13 -23.26 1.23
CA ASN A 95 12.95 -22.83 1.96
C ASN A 95 13.08 -21.38 2.47
N TYR A 96 14.27 -20.97 2.91
CA TYR A 96 14.54 -19.58 3.30
C TYR A 96 14.36 -18.63 2.11
N LYS A 97 14.96 -18.95 0.96
CA LYS A 97 14.84 -18.15 -0.26
C LYS A 97 13.37 -17.99 -0.69
N LYS A 98 12.60 -19.08 -0.67
CA LYS A 98 11.14 -19.04 -0.93
C LYS A 98 10.39 -18.15 0.04
N ALA A 99 10.72 -18.20 1.34
CA ALA A 99 10.10 -17.33 2.33
C ALA A 99 10.43 -15.85 2.06
N VAL A 100 11.71 -15.53 1.78
CA VAL A 100 12.15 -14.18 1.40
C VAL A 100 11.44 -13.67 0.16
N GLU A 101 11.37 -14.47 -0.90
CA GLU A 101 10.65 -14.12 -2.13
C GLU A 101 9.17 -13.80 -1.85
N ARG A 102 8.55 -14.58 -0.96
CA ARG A 102 7.16 -14.34 -0.54
C ARG A 102 7.00 -13.02 0.21
N VAL A 103 7.92 -12.70 1.12
CA VAL A 103 7.93 -11.40 1.84
C VAL A 103 8.07 -10.25 0.86
N ARG A 104 9.02 -10.32 -0.09
CA ARG A 104 9.21 -9.29 -1.13
C ARG A 104 7.97 -9.11 -2.00
N LYS A 105 7.31 -10.22 -2.38
CA LYS A 105 6.04 -10.18 -3.11
C LYS A 105 4.95 -9.47 -2.32
N PHE A 106 4.85 -9.71 -1.02
CA PHE A 106 3.91 -8.99 -0.16
C PHE A 106 4.19 -7.49 -0.15
N TYR A 107 5.45 -7.09 0.05
CA TYR A 107 5.85 -5.69 0.07
C TYR A 107 5.50 -4.95 -1.22
N GLY A 108 5.78 -5.57 -2.39
CA GLY A 108 5.41 -4.99 -3.69
C GLY A 108 3.89 -4.77 -3.85
N ILE A 109 3.09 -5.73 -3.40
CA ILE A 109 1.61 -5.62 -3.42
C ILE A 109 1.15 -4.49 -2.50
N TRP A 110 1.68 -4.41 -1.27
CA TRP A 110 1.27 -3.41 -0.28
C TRP A 110 1.72 -1.99 -0.63
N LYS A 111 2.92 -1.82 -1.17
CA LYS A 111 3.38 -0.55 -1.75
C LYS A 111 2.42 -0.06 -2.84
N SER A 112 2.12 -0.93 -3.81
CA SER A 112 1.17 -0.61 -4.89
C SER A 112 -0.21 -0.25 -4.35
N HIS A 113 -0.67 -0.94 -3.30
CA HIS A 113 -1.95 -0.67 -2.66
C HIS A 113 -1.96 0.71 -1.97
N GLY A 114 -0.93 1.03 -1.18
CA GLY A 114 -0.80 2.33 -0.52
C GLY A 114 -0.78 3.49 -1.52
N LEU A 115 0.01 3.38 -2.58
CA LEU A 115 0.08 4.39 -3.64
C LEU A 115 -1.25 4.57 -4.38
N LYS A 116 -2.04 3.50 -4.55
CA LYS A 116 -3.37 3.58 -5.16
C LYS A 116 -4.40 4.28 -4.25
N HIS A 117 -4.26 4.15 -2.93
CA HIS A 117 -5.20 4.73 -1.96
C HIS A 117 -4.87 6.16 -1.57
N ALA A 118 -3.59 6.55 -1.57
CA ALA A 118 -3.16 7.91 -1.24
C ALA A 118 -3.92 9.03 -1.99
N PRO A 119 -4.04 9.01 -3.34
CA PRO A 119 -4.75 10.09 -4.05
C PRO A 119 -6.26 10.07 -3.74
N LYS A 120 -6.86 8.89 -3.55
CA LYS A 120 -8.27 8.77 -3.16
C LYS A 120 -8.53 9.30 -1.75
N CYS A 121 -7.57 9.12 -0.85
CA CYS A 121 -7.63 9.66 0.51
C CYS A 121 -7.62 11.19 0.45
N TYR A 122 -6.73 11.75 -0.36
CA TYR A 122 -6.63 13.18 -0.60
C TYR A 122 -7.93 13.75 -1.20
N GLU A 123 -8.45 13.14 -2.27
CA GLU A 123 -9.71 13.55 -2.91
C GLU A 123 -10.88 13.56 -1.93
N ARG A 124 -11.01 12.53 -1.08
CA ARG A 124 -12.07 12.49 -0.05
C ARG A 124 -11.94 13.62 0.97
N TRP A 125 -10.72 13.91 1.41
CA TRP A 125 -10.47 15.02 2.33
C TRP A 125 -10.76 16.38 1.69
N VAL A 126 -10.39 16.58 0.43
CA VAL A 126 -10.72 17.79 -0.34
C VAL A 126 -12.24 17.95 -0.50
N LEU A 127 -12.96 16.87 -0.79
CA LEU A 127 -14.42 16.88 -0.89
C LEU A 127 -15.11 17.20 0.45
N SER A 128 -14.46 16.94 1.59
CA SER A 128 -15.01 17.33 2.90
C SER A 128 -14.74 18.79 3.27
N GLN A 129 -13.97 19.53 2.46
CA GLN A 129 -13.73 20.96 2.71
C GLN A 129 -14.87 21.84 2.17
N PRO A 130 -15.03 23.07 2.72
CA PRO A 130 -15.86 24.12 2.14
C PRO A 130 -15.56 24.36 0.66
N GLU A 131 -16.54 24.83 -0.12
CA GLU A 131 -16.43 24.94 -1.58
C GLU A 131 -15.26 25.83 -2.04
N ASN A 132 -15.07 26.98 -1.39
CA ASN A 132 -13.95 27.89 -1.65
C ASN A 132 -12.59 27.23 -1.40
N GLU A 133 -12.46 26.47 -0.32
CA GLU A 133 -11.23 25.73 0.01
C GLU A 133 -11.01 24.53 -0.92
N ARG A 134 -12.10 23.88 -1.32
CA ARG A 134 -12.06 22.71 -2.22
C ARG A 134 -11.47 23.07 -3.57
N GLU A 135 -11.90 24.19 -4.16
CA GLU A 135 -11.36 24.64 -5.44
C GLU A 135 -9.86 24.96 -5.32
N ARG A 136 -9.49 25.75 -4.30
CA ARG A 136 -8.10 26.10 -3.99
C ARG A 136 -7.21 24.86 -3.85
N LEU A 137 -7.60 23.90 -3.00
CA LEU A 137 -6.83 22.68 -2.73
C LEU A 137 -6.79 21.71 -3.91
N THR A 138 -7.78 21.75 -4.80
CA THR A 138 -7.78 20.91 -6.01
C THR A 138 -6.75 21.38 -7.03
N GLN A 139 -6.51 22.69 -7.09
CA GLN A 139 -5.60 23.32 -8.06
C GLN A 139 -4.21 23.62 -7.48
N CYS A 140 -4.04 23.54 -6.16
CA CYS A 140 -2.80 23.87 -5.47
C CYS A 140 -1.63 22.97 -5.91
N THR A 141 -0.55 23.58 -6.40
CA THR A 141 0.70 22.90 -6.77
C THR A 141 1.80 23.03 -5.71
N ASP A 142 1.61 23.90 -4.70
CA ASP A 142 2.60 24.15 -3.66
C ASP A 142 2.64 22.99 -2.65
N PHE A 143 3.75 22.26 -2.67
CA PHE A 143 3.99 21.13 -1.77
C PHE A 143 3.93 21.51 -0.28
N LYS A 144 4.49 22.67 0.10
CA LYS A 144 4.55 23.12 1.50
C LYS A 144 3.16 23.49 1.98
N GLU A 145 2.39 24.20 1.16
CA GLU A 145 1.01 24.58 1.46
C GLU A 145 0.12 23.36 1.72
N LEU A 146 0.13 22.40 0.78
CA LEU A 146 -0.62 21.15 0.91
C LEU A 146 -0.21 20.34 2.15
N ARG A 147 1.10 20.25 2.40
CA ARG A 147 1.63 19.57 3.58
C ARG A 147 1.16 20.23 4.87
N CYS A 148 1.17 21.56 4.94
CA CYS A 148 0.69 22.30 6.11
C CYS A 148 -0.81 22.07 6.34
N ALA A 149 -1.63 22.18 5.29
CA ALA A 149 -3.08 21.95 5.37
C ALA A 149 -3.40 20.52 5.84
N LEU A 150 -2.77 19.50 5.25
CA LEU A 150 -2.96 18.11 5.65
C LEU A 150 -2.42 17.81 7.05
N SER A 151 -1.34 18.47 7.48
CA SER A 151 -0.80 18.30 8.82
C SER A 151 -1.71 18.86 9.90
N ALA A 152 -2.38 19.98 9.61
CA ALA A 152 -3.38 20.59 10.49
C ALA A 152 -4.66 19.74 10.58
N ALA A 153 -5.06 19.09 9.49
CA ALA A 153 -6.27 18.27 9.42
C ALA A 153 -6.04 16.77 9.63
N TYR A 154 -4.83 16.34 10.01
CA TYR A 154 -4.46 14.93 10.02
C TYR A 154 -5.33 14.10 10.97
N ASP A 155 -5.83 12.98 10.43
CA ASP A 155 -6.55 11.94 11.17
C ASP A 155 -5.86 10.58 10.96
N VAL A 156 -5.74 9.79 12.04
CA VAL A 156 -5.21 8.41 12.02
C VAL A 156 -6.02 7.48 11.11
N GLU A 157 -7.30 7.78 10.86
CA GLU A 157 -8.12 7.05 9.90
C GLU A 157 -7.56 7.12 8.47
N TRP A 158 -6.87 8.21 8.11
CA TRP A 158 -6.22 8.31 6.80
C TRP A 158 -5.08 7.30 6.67
N ALA A 159 -4.28 7.13 7.72
CA ALA A 159 -3.26 6.08 7.75
C ALA A 159 -3.92 4.69 7.63
N SER A 160 -5.04 4.47 8.34
CA SER A 160 -5.81 3.22 8.25
C SER A 160 -6.36 2.94 6.86
N TYR A 161 -6.72 3.99 6.11
CA TYR A 161 -7.20 3.87 4.75
C TYR A 161 -6.07 3.56 3.76
N ILE A 162 -4.98 4.34 3.79
CA ILE A 162 -3.82 4.17 2.91
C ILE A 162 -3.12 2.84 3.18
N PHE A 163 -2.88 2.52 4.45
CA PHE A 163 -2.24 1.29 4.90
C PHE A 163 -3.26 0.24 5.36
N SER A 164 -4.40 0.16 4.68
CA SER A 164 -5.48 -0.80 4.97
C SER A 164 -5.04 -2.27 4.97
N TRP A 165 -3.91 -2.59 4.35
CA TRP A 165 -3.31 -3.91 4.44
C TRP A 165 -2.71 -4.19 5.82
N ALA A 166 -2.26 -3.20 6.59
CA ALA A 166 -1.66 -3.36 7.92
C ALA A 166 -2.69 -3.34 9.07
N THR A 167 -3.86 -2.73 8.87
CA THR A 167 -4.88 -2.52 9.93
C THR A 167 -5.45 -3.80 10.56
N SER A 168 -5.29 -4.93 9.87
CA SER A 168 -5.65 -6.26 10.39
C SER A 168 -4.64 -6.82 11.40
N VAL A 169 -3.45 -6.23 11.48
CA VAL A 169 -2.31 -6.77 12.24
C VAL A 169 -1.76 -5.77 13.23
N VAL A 170 -1.66 -4.49 12.87
CA VAL A 170 -1.13 -3.43 13.72
C VAL A 170 -2.28 -2.57 14.23
N SER A 171 -2.22 -2.18 15.50
CA SER A 171 -3.11 -1.16 16.06
C SER A 171 -2.48 0.22 15.87
N PHE A 172 -3.04 1.04 14.98
CA PHE A 172 -2.50 2.38 14.70
C PHE A 172 -2.77 3.35 15.85
N GLN A 173 -3.82 3.12 16.64
CA GLN A 173 -4.13 3.88 17.84
C GLN A 173 -3.14 3.57 18.98
N ASP A 174 -2.66 2.34 19.06
CA ASP A 174 -1.76 1.90 20.13
C ASP A 174 -0.27 2.02 19.76
N CYS A 175 0.06 2.55 18.57
CA CYS A 175 1.44 2.84 18.21
C CYS A 175 2.10 3.76 19.23
N SER A 176 3.41 3.61 19.42
CA SER A 176 4.19 4.56 20.23
C SER A 176 4.08 5.97 19.64
N SER A 177 4.44 7.00 20.41
CA SER A 177 4.46 8.39 19.91
C SER A 177 5.32 8.53 18.65
N LEU A 178 6.47 7.85 18.61
CA LEU A 178 7.35 7.84 17.44
C LEU A 178 6.69 7.15 16.24
N GLY A 179 6.01 6.02 16.46
CA GLY A 179 5.25 5.31 15.43
C GLY A 179 4.08 6.14 14.88
N GLN A 180 3.34 6.85 15.73
CA GLN A 180 2.26 7.74 15.33
C GLN A 180 2.77 8.94 14.51
N GLU A 181 3.88 9.55 14.93
CA GLU A 181 4.51 10.63 14.16
C GLU A 181 5.00 10.16 12.79
N PHE A 182 5.58 8.96 12.72
CA PHE A 182 5.98 8.35 11.46
C PHE A 182 4.77 8.07 10.55
N LEU A 183 3.69 7.49 11.09
CA LEU A 183 2.45 7.26 10.34
C LEU A 183 1.87 8.56 9.79
N LYS A 184 1.83 9.63 10.60
CA LYS A 184 1.42 10.97 10.17
C LYS A 184 2.28 11.46 9.02
N TYR A 185 3.61 11.43 9.20
CA TYR A 185 4.57 11.85 8.19
C TYR A 185 4.37 11.10 6.85
N CYS A 186 4.37 9.77 6.88
CA CYS A 186 4.23 8.94 5.68
C CYS A 186 2.89 9.17 4.99
N THR A 187 1.79 9.23 5.75
CA THR A 187 0.43 9.45 5.20
C THR A 187 0.37 10.78 4.44
N ILE A 188 0.82 11.86 5.07
CA ILE A 188 0.80 13.21 4.47
C ILE A 188 1.70 13.26 3.24
N GLN A 189 2.94 12.76 3.34
CA GLN A 189 3.88 12.74 2.21
C GLN A 189 3.31 11.99 1.01
N LEU A 190 2.68 10.85 1.23
CA LEU A 190 2.06 10.07 0.15
C LEU A 190 0.86 10.77 -0.46
N MET A 191 -0.02 11.37 0.35
CA MET A 191 -1.18 12.12 -0.14
C MET A 191 -0.76 13.30 -1.01
N VAL A 192 0.17 14.15 -0.54
CA VAL A 192 0.66 15.31 -1.29
C VAL A 192 1.31 14.88 -2.59
N ARG A 193 2.27 13.94 -2.53
CA ARG A 193 3.03 13.53 -3.73
C ARG A 193 2.13 12.83 -4.74
N ALA A 194 1.20 11.98 -4.30
CA ALA A 194 0.26 11.32 -5.20
C ALA A 194 -0.69 12.33 -5.87
N HIS A 195 -1.15 13.36 -5.14
CA HIS A 195 -1.96 14.43 -5.71
C HIS A 195 -1.19 15.22 -6.78
N LEU A 196 0.02 15.69 -6.46
CA LEU A 196 0.86 16.43 -7.41
C LEU A 196 1.21 15.59 -8.65
N THR A 197 1.46 14.29 -8.46
CA THR A 197 1.63 13.36 -9.59
C THR A 197 0.37 13.22 -10.42
N ALA A 198 -0.81 13.19 -9.81
CA ALA A 198 -2.07 13.14 -10.54
C ALA A 198 -2.35 14.44 -11.31
N LEU A 199 -2.03 15.61 -10.74
CA LEU A 199 -2.12 16.90 -11.46
C LEU A 199 -1.21 16.92 -12.68
N ARG A 200 0.07 16.54 -12.51
CA ARG A 200 1.04 16.43 -13.61
C ARG A 200 0.53 15.53 -14.74
N GLN A 201 -0.12 14.41 -14.42
CA GLN A 201 -0.64 13.46 -15.41
C GLN A 201 -1.89 13.96 -16.15
N LYS A 202 -2.67 14.86 -15.54
CA LYS A 202 -3.88 15.44 -16.13
C LYS A 202 -3.58 16.63 -17.03
N SER A 203 -2.50 17.37 -16.78
CA SER A 203 -2.13 18.56 -17.55
C SER A 203 -1.43 18.19 -18.86
N THR A 204 -1.89 18.76 -19.98
CA THR A 204 -1.19 18.66 -21.28
C THR A 204 0.16 19.39 -21.26
N ASN A 205 0.21 20.53 -20.55
CA ASN A 205 1.42 21.34 -20.36
C ASN A 205 1.62 21.56 -18.84
N PRO A 206 2.26 20.61 -18.13
CA PRO A 206 2.46 20.73 -16.69
C PRO A 206 3.37 21.92 -16.35
N SER A 207 3.03 22.68 -15.31
CA SER A 207 3.88 23.75 -14.78
C SER A 207 5.27 23.21 -14.41
N PRO A 208 6.34 24.03 -14.50
CA PRO A 208 7.70 23.61 -14.13
C PRO A 208 7.81 23.01 -12.72
N GLU A 209 7.00 23.49 -11.77
CA GLU A 209 6.93 22.98 -10.39
C GLU A 209 6.50 21.51 -10.31
N LEU A 210 5.65 21.08 -11.26
CA LEU A 210 5.13 19.72 -11.36
C LEU A 210 6.07 18.78 -12.10
N ALA A 211 7.11 19.28 -12.78
CA ALA A 211 7.96 18.50 -13.67
C ALA A 211 8.54 17.25 -13.01
N LYS A 212 8.97 17.38 -11.75
CA LYS A 212 9.56 16.29 -10.95
C LYS A 212 8.56 15.26 -10.43
N PHE A 213 7.27 15.58 -10.36
CA PHE A 213 6.27 14.71 -9.72
C PHE A 213 5.77 13.61 -10.66
N ASP A 214 6.67 12.85 -11.25
CA ASP A 214 6.31 11.70 -12.06
C ASP A 214 6.10 10.42 -11.23
N ARG A 215 5.76 9.32 -11.92
CA ARG A 215 5.56 8.03 -11.26
C ARG A 215 6.83 7.48 -10.62
N GLN A 216 8.00 7.70 -11.24
CA GLN A 216 9.28 7.22 -10.73
C GLN A 216 9.68 7.97 -9.46
N TYR A 217 9.49 9.28 -9.44
CA TYR A 217 9.67 10.12 -8.26
C TYR A 217 8.75 9.71 -7.13
N LEU A 218 7.47 9.43 -7.40
CA LEU A 218 6.53 8.94 -6.38
C LEU A 218 7.00 7.60 -5.79
N LEU A 219 7.47 6.67 -6.62
CA LEU A 219 7.99 5.38 -6.18
C LEU A 219 9.26 5.51 -5.34
N ALA A 220 10.21 6.36 -5.77
CA ALA A 220 11.44 6.65 -5.06
C ALA A 220 11.16 7.36 -3.74
N SER A 221 10.20 8.29 -3.74
CA SER A 221 9.76 9.00 -2.54
C SER A 221 9.19 8.04 -1.51
N PHE A 222 8.38 7.05 -1.93
CA PHE A 222 7.85 6.02 -1.04
C PHE A 222 8.99 5.24 -0.37
N ASP A 223 9.97 4.78 -1.17
CA ASP A 223 11.11 4.02 -0.66
C ASP A 223 12.00 4.88 0.26
N GLY A 224 12.04 6.19 0.06
CA GLY A 224 12.81 7.14 0.88
C GLY A 224 12.11 7.63 2.15
N LEU A 225 10.87 7.23 2.45
CA LEU A 225 10.15 7.78 3.62
C LEU A 225 10.81 7.44 4.96
N HIS A 226 11.50 6.31 5.03
CA HIS A 226 12.13 5.82 6.27
C HIS A 226 13.59 6.26 6.44
N THR A 227 14.20 6.87 5.42
CA THR A 227 15.62 7.21 5.44
C THR A 227 15.90 8.51 6.19
N HIS A 228 14.86 9.27 6.55
CA HIS A 228 14.99 10.50 7.31
C HIS A 228 15.56 10.22 8.70
N GLU A 229 16.57 10.98 9.13
CA GLU A 229 17.33 10.75 10.37
C GLU A 229 16.45 10.63 11.61
N LYS A 230 15.39 11.44 11.68
CA LYS A 230 14.35 11.39 12.72
C LYS A 230 13.81 9.97 12.99
N TRP A 231 13.79 9.09 12.00
CA TRP A 231 13.24 7.74 12.08
C TRP A 231 14.30 6.65 12.32
N ARG A 232 15.58 7.02 12.54
CA ARG A 232 16.66 6.04 12.75
C ARG A 232 16.39 5.09 13.93
N ASN A 233 15.70 5.58 14.96
CA ASN A 233 15.35 4.82 16.15
C ASN A 233 13.98 4.12 16.05
N LEU A 234 13.29 4.22 14.92
CA LEU A 234 11.99 3.58 14.72
C LEU A 234 12.18 2.07 14.54
N THR A 235 11.44 1.29 15.32
CA THR A 235 11.52 -0.18 15.36
C THR A 235 10.15 -0.82 15.12
N VAL A 236 10.12 -2.15 15.02
CA VAL A 236 8.84 -2.89 14.96
C VAL A 236 8.04 -2.79 16.26
N GLU A 237 8.67 -2.48 17.39
CA GLU A 237 7.99 -2.35 18.69
C GLU A 237 7.11 -1.10 18.77
N ASP A 238 7.42 -0.08 17.97
CA ASP A 238 6.59 1.12 17.83
C ASP A 238 5.22 0.85 17.16
N PHE A 239 5.05 -0.36 16.59
CA PHE A 239 3.87 -0.81 15.86
C PHE A 239 3.34 -2.10 16.48
N PRO A 240 2.66 -2.04 17.63
CA PRO A 240 2.25 -3.24 18.35
C PRO A 240 1.23 -4.05 17.56
N PHE A 241 1.29 -5.37 17.74
CA PHE A 241 0.25 -6.24 17.22
C PHE A 241 -1.10 -5.88 17.86
N ARG A 242 -2.14 -5.87 17.04
CA ARG A 242 -3.50 -5.65 17.51
C ARG A 242 -3.93 -6.82 18.40
N SER A 243 -4.32 -6.51 19.63
CA SER A 243 -4.76 -7.49 20.63
C SER A 243 -6.05 -8.22 20.21
N VAL A 244 -7.02 -7.47 19.69
CA VAL A 244 -8.28 -7.99 19.17
C VAL A 244 -8.22 -8.06 17.64
N PRO A 245 -8.35 -9.23 17.00
CA PRO A 245 -8.40 -9.33 15.55
C PRO A 245 -9.40 -8.34 14.97
N ALA A 246 -9.00 -7.59 13.94
CA ALA A 246 -9.93 -6.73 13.24
C ALA A 246 -11.12 -7.57 12.77
N LEU A 247 -12.34 -7.21 13.21
CA LEU A 247 -13.53 -7.75 12.60
C LEU A 247 -13.40 -7.46 11.11
N ARG A 248 -13.21 -8.51 10.33
CA ARG A 248 -13.14 -8.40 8.87
C ARG A 248 -14.46 -7.76 8.50
N LYS A 249 -14.42 -6.47 8.08
CA LYS A 249 -15.58 -5.84 7.45
C LYS A 249 -15.87 -6.73 6.24
N ARG A 250 -16.81 -7.68 6.40
CA ARG A 250 -17.32 -8.44 5.27
C ARG A 250 -17.77 -7.35 4.33
N ALA A 251 -17.20 -7.33 3.13
CA ALA A 251 -17.73 -6.48 2.08
C ALA A 251 -19.22 -6.78 2.11
N CYS A 252 -20.02 -5.79 2.50
CA CYS A 252 -21.45 -5.93 2.50
C CYS A 252 -21.73 -6.30 1.06
N LEU A 253 -22.05 -7.57 0.81
CA LEU A 253 -22.55 -8.02 -0.46
C LEU A 253 -23.68 -7.03 -0.68
N ARG A 254 -23.50 -6.10 -1.62
CA ARG A 254 -24.58 -5.22 -2.04
C ARG A 254 -25.74 -6.18 -2.19
N ARG A 255 -26.80 -5.98 -1.41
CA ARG A 255 -28.05 -6.71 -1.61
C ARG A 255 -28.32 -6.51 -3.10
N VAL A 256 -28.04 -7.53 -3.90
CA VAL A 256 -28.53 -7.61 -5.25
C VAL A 256 -30.02 -7.69 -5.01
N ASP A 257 -30.68 -6.55 -5.17
CA ASP A 257 -32.11 -6.51 -5.09
C ASP A 257 -32.60 -7.34 -6.26
N MET A 258 -32.94 -8.60 -6.00
CA MET A 258 -33.47 -9.51 -7.00
C MET A 258 -34.87 -9.06 -7.47
N ASN A 259 -35.44 -8.04 -6.83
CA ASN A 259 -36.69 -7.39 -7.25
C ASN A 259 -36.46 -6.10 -8.05
N ALA A 260 -35.20 -5.73 -8.39
CA ALA A 260 -34.97 -4.74 -9.42
C ALA A 260 -35.38 -5.37 -10.76
N GLY A 261 -36.67 -5.18 -11.09
CA GLY A 261 -37.28 -5.66 -12.32
C GLY A 261 -36.43 -5.28 -13.51
N SER A 262 -36.12 -6.28 -14.32
CA SER A 262 -35.65 -6.11 -15.68
C SER A 262 -36.82 -5.57 -16.49
N ASP A 263 -37.13 -4.28 -16.33
CA ASP A 263 -38.01 -3.57 -17.25
C ASP A 263 -37.25 -3.40 -18.57
N GLY A 264 -37.32 -4.45 -19.39
CA GLY A 264 -37.01 -4.39 -20.80
C GLY A 264 -38.11 -3.64 -21.53
N ASP A 265 -38.22 -2.33 -21.28
CA ASP A 265 -38.93 -1.43 -22.18
C ASP A 265 -37.94 -0.71 -23.06
N VAL A 266 -37.85 -1.23 -24.28
CA VAL A 266 -37.31 -0.54 -25.44
C VAL A 266 -38.42 0.37 -25.95
N GLU A 267 -38.44 1.64 -25.52
CA GLU A 267 -39.19 2.67 -26.24
C GLU A 267 -38.28 3.34 -27.27
N ILE A 268 -38.67 3.13 -28.52
CA ILE A 268 -38.08 3.64 -29.75
C ILE A 268 -38.63 5.05 -30.01
N GLU A 269 -37.71 5.97 -30.31
CA GLU A 269 -37.85 7.22 -31.08
C GLU A 269 -39.09 8.11 -30.92
N GLY A 270 -38.82 9.35 -30.48
CA GLY A 270 -39.63 10.52 -30.78
C GLY A 270 -38.73 11.74 -31.01
N GLU A 271 -38.73 12.24 -32.24
CA GLU A 271 -37.97 13.39 -32.73
C GLU A 271 -38.15 14.70 -31.92
N HIS A 272 -37.06 15.47 -31.91
CA HIS A 272 -36.87 16.91 -31.66
C HIS A 272 -38.08 17.86 -31.66
N PRO A 273 -38.06 18.95 -30.84
CA PRO A 273 -37.33 20.15 -31.29
C PRO A 273 -36.58 20.97 -30.23
N ARG A 274 -35.60 21.71 -30.78
CA ARG A 274 -34.93 22.90 -30.25
C ARG A 274 -35.86 23.84 -29.47
N THR A 275 -35.41 24.26 -28.27
CA THR A 275 -35.85 25.54 -27.70
C THR A 275 -34.72 26.28 -26.99
N LYS A 276 -34.29 27.35 -27.66
CA LYS A 276 -33.83 28.67 -27.21
C LYS A 276 -33.22 28.85 -25.81
N ALA A 277 -32.00 29.39 -25.82
CA ALA A 277 -31.41 30.18 -24.74
C ALA A 277 -32.16 31.50 -24.48
N PRO A 278 -32.11 32.02 -23.25
CA PRO A 278 -32.00 33.45 -22.96
C PRO A 278 -30.56 33.75 -22.48
N ALA A 279 -29.81 34.66 -23.12
CA ALA A 279 -29.91 36.12 -23.07
C ALA A 279 -29.53 36.71 -21.69
N HIS A 280 -28.37 37.38 -21.69
CA HIS A 280 -27.99 38.59 -20.96
C HIS A 280 -28.56 38.84 -19.55
N CYS A 281 -27.64 38.96 -18.58
CA CYS A 281 -27.78 39.93 -17.50
C CYS A 281 -26.53 40.82 -17.50
N SER A 282 -26.73 42.10 -17.81
CA SER A 282 -25.76 43.18 -17.62
C SER A 282 -26.05 43.88 -16.30
N ARG A 283 -24.97 44.30 -15.61
CA ARG A 283 -24.83 45.43 -14.66
C ARG A 283 -25.73 45.45 -13.42
N ASP A 284 -25.09 45.49 -12.24
CA ASP A 284 -24.54 46.74 -11.69
C ASP A 284 -23.14 46.50 -11.10
#